data_AF-A0A916MHW6-F1
#
_entry.id   AF-A0A916MHW6-F1
#
_cell.length_a   1.000
_cell.length_b   1.000
_cell.length_c   1.000
_cell.angle_alpha   90.00
_cell.angle_beta   90.00
_cell.angle_gamma   90.00
#
_symmetry.space_group_name_H-M   'P 1'
#
loop_
_entity.id
_entity.type
_entity.pdbx_description
1 polymer ?
#
loop_
_entity_poly.entity_id
_entity_poly.type
_entity_poly.pdbx_seq_one_letter_code
_entity_poly.pdbx_strand_id
1 'polypeptide(L)'
;MRKSAFLFIVVGLIALSLLSPSPSSAVNSITGIALTAGSNCANGAVNITMAGDGTATREAGTASIGGVVFYSFEQPTGLASFVGTFNGYNYPFPDQAANSIITLYGYIGSTPQGNNTIEWYVTYNCTTGAVSASCYGMFPTCSGGATFSGPGLPADRNLVLITSDTAVYSEPGGKPTGETLKVCQTAFVLDTSDDGKYGRIYVMGGWIPLASTTDVPEAYGQPGYPVAPGCEGK
;
A
#
# COMPACT_ATOMS: atom_id res chain seq x y z
N MET A 1 -5.47 75.43 -0.58
CA MET A 1 -4.98 74.35 -1.49
C MET A 1 -4.20 73.26 -0.73
N ARG A 2 -4.83 72.52 0.21
CA ARG A 2 -4.15 71.48 1.02
C ARG A 2 -4.90 70.13 1.12
N LYS A 3 -6.01 69.95 0.39
CA LYS A 3 -6.87 68.75 0.51
C LYS A 3 -6.58 67.64 -0.53
N SER A 4 -5.81 67.91 -1.58
CA SER A 4 -5.60 66.95 -2.67
C SER A 4 -4.45 65.95 -2.43
N ALA A 5 -3.53 66.20 -1.50
CA ALA A 5 -2.40 65.31 -1.25
C ALA A 5 -2.77 64.07 -0.40
N PHE A 6 -3.83 64.16 0.41
CA PHE A 6 -4.22 63.08 1.32
C PHE A 6 -4.91 61.91 0.60
N LEU A 7 -5.59 62.19 -0.51
CA LEU A 7 -6.34 61.18 -1.27
C LEU A 7 -5.40 60.21 -2.03
N PHE A 8 -4.26 60.69 -2.53
CA PHE A 8 -3.31 59.84 -3.26
C PHE A 8 -2.56 58.86 -2.34
N ILE A 9 -2.33 59.21 -1.08
CA ILE A 9 -1.65 58.33 -0.11
C ILE A 9 -2.55 57.15 0.30
N VAL A 10 -3.85 57.39 0.48
CA VAL A 10 -4.81 56.35 0.87
C VAL A 10 -5.05 55.34 -0.26
N VAL A 11 -5.11 55.79 -1.53
CA VAL A 11 -5.27 54.89 -2.68
C VAL A 11 -4.01 54.03 -2.90
N GLY A 12 -2.82 54.58 -2.68
CA GLY A 12 -1.55 53.83 -2.78
C GLY A 12 -1.39 52.73 -1.72
N LEU A 13 -1.85 52.96 -0.49
CA LEU A 13 -1.81 51.97 0.60
C LEU A 13 -2.77 50.79 0.39
N ILE A 14 -3.94 51.02 -0.21
CA ILE A 14 -4.89 49.96 -0.54
C ILE A 14 -4.34 49.07 -1.67
N ALA A 15 -3.70 49.66 -2.69
CA ALA A 15 -3.08 48.91 -3.78
C ALA A 15 -1.90 48.01 -3.33
N LEU A 16 -1.14 48.42 -2.31
CA LEU A 16 -0.06 47.59 -1.75
C LEU A 16 -0.58 46.42 -0.90
N SER A 17 -1.74 46.53 -0.26
CA SER A 17 -2.34 45.42 0.50
C SER A 17 -2.88 44.27 -0.38
N LEU A 18 -3.15 44.54 -1.66
CA LEU A 18 -3.59 43.54 -2.65
C LEU A 18 -2.43 42.76 -3.29
N LEU A 19 -1.19 43.14 -3.02
CA LEU A 19 0.03 42.41 -3.43
C LEU A 19 0.54 41.45 -2.35
N SER A 20 -0.28 41.18 -1.33
CA SER A 20 0.03 40.13 -0.35
C SER A 20 0.22 38.82 -1.12
N PRO A 21 1.43 38.21 -1.12
CA PRO A 21 1.61 36.92 -1.76
C PRO A 21 0.60 35.98 -1.15
N SER A 22 -0.30 35.45 -1.97
CA SER A 22 -1.16 34.37 -1.53
C SER A 22 -0.20 33.29 -1.02
N PRO A 23 -0.34 32.80 0.22
CA PRO A 23 0.46 31.66 0.64
C PRO A 23 0.20 30.59 -0.40
N SER A 24 1.22 30.25 -1.19
CA SER A 24 1.18 29.03 -1.97
C SER A 24 0.97 27.96 -0.93
N SER A 25 -0.23 27.39 -0.88
CA SER A 25 -0.45 26.18 -0.09
C SER A 25 0.65 25.24 -0.54
N ALA A 26 1.55 24.87 0.39
CA ALA A 26 2.47 23.80 0.11
C ALA A 26 1.58 22.63 -0.32
N VAL A 27 1.89 22.07 -1.48
CA VAL A 27 1.23 20.85 -1.97
C VAL A 27 2.25 19.75 -1.79
N ASN A 28 1.82 18.60 -1.30
CA ASN A 28 2.65 17.40 -1.32
C ASN A 28 3.27 17.23 -2.71
N SER A 29 4.55 16.87 -2.79
CA SER A 29 5.21 16.62 -4.06
C SER A 29 6.27 15.54 -3.91
N ILE A 30 6.51 14.81 -5.00
CA ILE A 30 7.52 13.77 -5.11
C ILE A 30 8.36 14.08 -6.35
N THR A 31 9.67 14.07 -6.18
CA THR A 31 10.64 14.51 -7.21
C THR A 31 11.62 13.42 -7.61
N GLY A 32 11.68 12.31 -6.87
CA GLY A 32 12.51 11.17 -7.21
C GLY A 32 12.13 9.92 -6.44
N ILE A 33 12.38 8.78 -7.08
CA ILE A 33 12.37 7.45 -6.48
C ILE A 33 13.58 6.67 -6.96
N ALA A 34 14.21 5.90 -6.08
CA ALA A 34 15.31 5.02 -6.43
C ALA A 34 15.16 3.67 -5.71
N LEU A 35 15.30 2.57 -6.44
CA LEU A 35 15.30 1.23 -5.86
C LEU A 35 16.53 1.05 -4.96
N THR A 36 16.31 0.54 -3.76
CA THR A 36 17.36 0.17 -2.80
C THR A 36 17.20 -1.27 -2.26
N ALA A 37 16.29 -2.06 -2.86
CA ALA A 37 16.11 -3.46 -2.52
C ALA A 37 17.38 -4.30 -2.75
N GLY A 38 17.58 -5.32 -1.91
CA GLY A 38 18.67 -6.28 -2.05
C GLY A 38 18.48 -7.28 -3.21
N SER A 39 19.53 -8.03 -3.54
CA SER A 39 19.59 -8.99 -4.66
C SER A 39 18.73 -10.26 -4.50
N ASN A 40 18.11 -10.45 -3.35
CA ASN A 40 17.14 -11.53 -3.09
C ASN A 40 15.69 -11.01 -3.05
N CYS A 41 15.49 -9.74 -3.40
CA CYS A 41 14.21 -9.04 -3.30
C CYS A 41 13.58 -8.98 -1.91
N ALA A 42 14.22 -9.53 -0.87
CA ALA A 42 13.70 -9.44 0.48
C ALA A 42 13.66 -7.98 0.91
N ASN A 43 12.61 -7.61 1.65
CA ASN A 43 12.47 -6.24 2.15
C ASN A 43 12.59 -5.23 0.99
N GLY A 44 11.68 -5.29 0.02
CA GLY A 44 11.66 -4.35 -1.09
C GLY A 44 11.78 -2.92 -0.55
N ALA A 45 12.72 -2.14 -1.06
CA ALA A 45 13.02 -0.83 -0.49
C ALA A 45 13.20 0.20 -1.58
N VAL A 46 12.71 1.42 -1.32
CA VAL A 46 12.91 2.57 -2.21
C VAL A 46 13.33 3.79 -1.40
N ASN A 47 14.21 4.60 -1.98
CA ASN A 47 14.46 5.95 -1.50
C ASN A 47 13.45 6.88 -2.19
N ILE A 48 12.84 7.78 -1.42
CA ILE A 48 11.79 8.67 -1.91
C ILE A 48 12.20 10.11 -1.63
N THR A 49 12.33 10.93 -2.67
CA THR A 49 12.58 12.36 -2.53
C THR A 49 11.26 13.11 -2.64
N MET A 50 10.82 13.74 -1.54
CA MET A 50 9.51 14.38 -1.42
C MET A 50 9.56 15.70 -0.63
N ALA A 51 8.52 16.50 -0.78
CA ALA A 51 8.22 17.63 0.08
C ALA A 51 6.76 17.53 0.53
N GLY A 52 6.56 17.30 1.83
CA GLY A 52 5.26 17.18 2.47
C GLY A 52 4.72 18.52 2.98
N ASP A 53 3.41 18.72 2.86
CA ASP A 53 2.69 19.93 3.29
C ASP A 53 2.06 19.81 4.69
N GLY A 54 2.18 18.65 5.33
CA GLY A 54 1.59 18.33 6.63
C GLY A 54 0.16 17.79 6.58
N THR A 55 -0.45 17.63 5.39
CA THR A 55 -1.84 17.17 5.25
C THR A 55 -1.98 15.66 5.05
N ALA A 56 -0.89 14.94 4.73
CA ALA A 56 -0.93 13.50 4.61
C ALA A 56 -1.17 12.85 5.98
N THR A 57 -2.10 11.90 6.05
CA THR A 57 -2.48 11.20 7.28
C THR A 57 -2.19 9.70 7.22
N ARG A 58 -1.98 9.17 6.01
CA ARG A 58 -1.83 7.74 5.73
C ARG A 58 -0.67 7.49 4.79
N GLU A 59 -0.12 6.31 4.91
CA GLU A 59 0.78 5.72 3.93
C GLU A 59 0.40 4.27 3.70
N ALA A 60 0.65 3.80 2.49
CA ALA A 60 0.42 2.41 2.13
C ALA A 60 1.47 1.95 1.12
N GLY A 61 1.63 0.65 1.05
CA GLY A 61 2.46 0.01 0.06
C GLY A 61 1.91 -1.35 -0.31
N THR A 62 2.13 -1.76 -1.56
CA THR A 62 1.86 -3.10 -2.06
C THR A 62 3.08 -3.62 -2.83
N ALA A 63 3.27 -4.93 -2.79
CA ALA A 63 4.19 -5.64 -3.68
C ALA A 63 3.43 -6.72 -4.44
N SER A 64 3.72 -6.85 -5.74
CA SER A 64 3.08 -7.82 -6.62
C SER A 64 4.06 -8.53 -7.53
N ILE A 65 3.74 -9.78 -7.92
CA ILE A 65 4.45 -10.55 -8.94
C ILE A 65 3.42 -10.92 -10.01
N GLY A 66 3.70 -10.54 -11.27
CA GLY A 66 2.76 -10.79 -12.37
C GLY A 66 1.39 -10.14 -12.18
N GLY A 67 1.32 -9.01 -11.47
CA GLY A 67 0.07 -8.32 -11.14
C GLY A 67 -0.69 -8.90 -9.93
N VAL A 68 -0.28 -10.06 -9.41
CA VAL A 68 -0.83 -10.64 -8.19
C VAL A 68 -0.10 -10.03 -6.99
N VAL A 69 -0.82 -9.24 -6.21
CA VAL A 69 -0.30 -8.69 -4.95
C VAL A 69 -0.06 -9.84 -3.98
N PHE A 70 1.06 -9.82 -3.27
CA PHE A 70 1.40 -10.84 -2.26
C PHE A 70 1.80 -10.20 -0.92
N TYR A 71 1.86 -8.87 -0.87
CA TYR A 71 2.13 -8.08 0.31
C TYR A 71 1.42 -6.74 0.20
N SER A 72 0.81 -6.29 1.29
CA SER A 72 0.21 -4.96 1.38
C SER A 72 0.19 -4.46 2.83
N PHE A 73 0.27 -3.15 3.02
CA PHE A 73 0.02 -2.50 4.29
C PHE A 73 -0.65 -1.14 4.08
N GLU A 74 -1.32 -0.66 5.14
CA GLU A 74 -1.76 0.72 5.27
C GLU A 74 -1.64 1.15 6.74
N GLN A 75 -1.06 2.32 7.00
CA GLN A 75 -0.83 2.82 8.36
C GLN A 75 -0.85 4.36 8.43
N PRO A 76 -0.95 4.94 9.64
CA PRO A 76 -0.70 6.37 9.82
C PRO A 76 0.71 6.75 9.36
N THR A 77 0.87 7.85 8.62
CA THR A 77 2.20 8.28 8.15
C THR A 77 2.90 9.20 9.14
N GLY A 78 4.20 8.99 9.33
CA GLY A 78 5.10 9.95 9.99
C GLY A 78 5.71 10.98 9.05
N LEU A 79 5.38 10.92 7.74
CA LEU A 79 6.06 11.67 6.68
C LEU A 79 5.27 12.90 6.21
N ALA A 80 4.21 13.28 6.93
CA ALA A 80 3.28 14.33 6.51
C ALA A 80 3.96 15.66 6.16
N SER A 81 4.93 16.10 6.98
CA SER A 81 5.69 17.34 6.78
C SER A 81 7.15 17.09 6.37
N PHE A 82 7.49 15.86 5.96
CA PHE A 82 8.87 15.51 5.64
C PHE A 82 9.31 16.19 4.34
N VAL A 83 10.50 16.80 4.35
CA VAL A 83 11.12 17.41 3.17
C VAL A 83 12.54 16.87 3.02
N GLY A 84 12.82 16.22 1.89
CA GLY A 84 14.13 15.64 1.60
C GLY A 84 14.01 14.24 0.99
N THR A 85 15.04 13.42 1.19
CA THR A 85 15.06 12.02 0.74
C THR A 85 14.89 11.09 1.94
N PHE A 86 13.77 10.38 1.98
CA PHE A 86 13.54 9.30 2.92
C PHE A 86 14.22 8.03 2.40
N ASN A 87 15.19 7.52 3.15
CA ASN A 87 15.97 6.36 2.73
C ASN A 87 15.32 5.06 3.22
N GLY A 88 15.12 4.11 2.31
CA GLY A 88 14.65 2.77 2.66
C GLY A 88 13.20 2.70 3.10
N TYR A 89 12.28 3.36 2.38
CA TYR A 89 10.84 3.07 2.52
C TYR A 89 10.61 1.59 2.19
N ASN A 90 10.31 0.81 3.21
CA ASN A 90 10.46 -0.65 3.19
C ASN A 90 9.12 -1.38 3.03
N TYR A 91 9.17 -2.51 2.34
CA TYR A 91 8.12 -3.47 2.10
C TYR A 91 8.58 -4.81 2.69
N PRO A 92 8.32 -5.08 3.98
CA PRO A 92 8.86 -6.23 4.72
C PRO A 92 8.23 -7.57 4.32
N PHE A 93 8.48 -8.01 3.08
CA PHE A 93 8.12 -9.33 2.59
C PHE A 93 9.36 -10.25 2.47
N PRO A 94 9.17 -11.59 2.55
CA PRO A 94 10.28 -12.55 2.53
C PRO A 94 10.98 -12.61 1.16
N ASP A 95 12.14 -13.27 1.12
CA ASP A 95 12.88 -13.57 -0.12
C ASP A 95 11.97 -14.12 -1.23
N GLN A 96 12.17 -13.62 -2.45
CA GLN A 96 11.45 -14.07 -3.63
C GLN A 96 12.34 -14.93 -4.52
N ALA A 97 11.73 -15.79 -5.34
CA ALA A 97 12.48 -16.64 -6.25
C ALA A 97 13.34 -15.81 -7.22
N ALA A 98 14.49 -16.36 -7.61
CA ALA A 98 15.37 -15.74 -8.60
C ALA A 98 14.59 -15.38 -9.87
N ASN A 99 14.95 -14.24 -10.48
CA ASN A 99 14.30 -13.66 -11.66
C ASN A 99 12.83 -13.26 -11.52
N SER A 100 12.24 -13.31 -10.32
CA SER A 100 10.91 -12.74 -10.10
C SER A 100 10.89 -11.26 -10.47
N ILE A 101 9.80 -10.84 -11.12
CA ILE A 101 9.55 -9.44 -11.46
C ILE A 101 8.59 -8.88 -10.43
N ILE A 102 9.11 -8.03 -9.55
CA ILE A 102 8.33 -7.39 -8.48
C ILE A 102 7.92 -6.01 -8.93
N THR A 103 6.64 -5.68 -8.72
CA THR A 103 6.16 -4.30 -8.78
C THR A 103 5.82 -3.83 -7.37
N LEU A 104 6.52 -2.80 -6.91
CA LEU A 104 6.20 -2.05 -5.69
C LEU A 104 5.33 -0.87 -6.09
N TYR A 105 4.25 -0.65 -5.36
CA TYR A 105 3.45 0.56 -5.43
C TYR A 105 3.28 1.12 -4.02
N GLY A 106 3.37 2.44 -3.86
CA GLY A 106 3.09 3.06 -2.57
C GLY A 106 2.57 4.47 -2.70
N TYR A 107 2.00 4.97 -1.61
CA TYR A 107 1.53 6.34 -1.51
C TYR A 107 1.71 6.92 -0.11
N ILE A 108 1.80 8.24 -0.03
CA ILE A 108 1.71 9.04 1.20
C ILE A 108 0.68 10.14 0.94
N GLY A 109 -0.39 10.18 1.74
CA GLY A 109 -1.51 11.08 1.51
C GLY A 109 -2.73 10.79 2.38
N SER A 110 -3.90 10.78 1.76
CA SER A 110 -5.18 10.41 2.37
C SER A 110 -5.63 8.99 1.96
N THR A 111 -6.52 8.40 2.77
CA THR A 111 -7.31 7.21 2.39
C THR A 111 -8.79 7.58 2.41
N PRO A 112 -9.55 7.45 1.32
CA PRO A 112 -9.08 7.09 -0.03
C PRO A 112 -8.13 8.16 -0.60
N GLN A 113 -7.34 7.78 -1.61
CA GLN A 113 -6.35 8.67 -2.21
C GLN A 113 -7.01 9.90 -2.84
N GLY A 114 -6.44 11.07 -2.58
CA GLY A 114 -6.96 12.35 -3.03
C GLY A 114 -5.89 13.23 -3.69
N ASN A 115 -6.24 14.50 -3.89
CA ASN A 115 -5.36 15.51 -4.46
C ASN A 115 -4.17 15.90 -3.57
N ASN A 116 -4.12 15.41 -2.33
CA ASN A 116 -2.98 15.55 -1.43
C ASN A 116 -2.10 14.30 -1.37
N THR A 117 -2.36 13.29 -2.21
CA THR A 117 -1.60 12.04 -2.21
C THR A 117 -0.47 12.10 -3.23
N ILE A 118 0.75 11.85 -2.78
CA ILE A 118 1.85 11.44 -3.67
C ILE A 118 1.84 9.93 -3.82
N GLU A 119 2.16 9.44 -5.01
CA GLU A 119 2.24 8.02 -5.32
C GLU A 119 3.50 7.70 -6.12
N TRP A 120 3.87 6.42 -6.10
CA TRP A 120 4.95 5.89 -6.91
C TRP A 120 4.75 4.41 -7.22
N TYR A 121 5.40 3.95 -8.29
CA TYR A 121 5.68 2.54 -8.48
C TYR A 121 7.08 2.29 -9.03
N VAL A 122 7.61 1.10 -8.77
CA VAL A 122 8.86 0.58 -9.33
C VAL A 122 8.68 -0.89 -9.66
N THR A 123 8.95 -1.27 -10.90
CA THR A 123 9.02 -2.67 -11.34
C THR A 123 10.48 -3.06 -11.54
N TYR A 124 10.92 -4.16 -10.93
CA TYR A 124 12.31 -4.59 -10.98
C TYR A 124 12.47 -6.11 -10.94
N ASN A 125 13.61 -6.60 -11.43
CA ASN A 125 13.98 -8.01 -11.43
C ASN A 125 14.84 -8.34 -10.20
N CYS A 126 14.49 -9.40 -9.48
CA CYS A 126 15.15 -9.75 -8.23
C CYS A 126 16.62 -10.11 -8.35
N THR A 127 17.00 -10.83 -9.41
CA THR A 127 18.38 -11.31 -9.57
C THR A 127 19.34 -10.22 -10.01
N THR A 128 18.88 -9.33 -10.88
CA THR A 128 19.73 -8.30 -11.49
C THR A 128 19.64 -6.95 -10.78
N GLY A 129 18.57 -6.72 -10.00
CA GLY A 129 18.22 -5.39 -9.47
C GLY A 129 17.83 -4.39 -10.57
N ALA A 130 17.68 -4.84 -11.81
CA ALA A 130 17.36 -3.96 -12.93
C ALA A 130 15.92 -3.46 -12.82
N VAL A 131 15.75 -2.14 -12.83
CA VAL A 131 14.45 -1.46 -12.88
C VAL A 131 13.97 -1.46 -14.33
N SER A 132 12.81 -2.08 -14.59
CA SER A 132 12.20 -2.13 -15.92
C SER A 132 11.15 -1.04 -16.14
N ALA A 133 10.53 -0.54 -15.07
CA ALA A 133 9.59 0.56 -15.13
C ALA A 133 9.54 1.31 -13.80
N SER A 134 9.29 2.61 -13.84
CA SER A 134 9.05 3.42 -12.64
C SER A 134 8.19 4.65 -12.97
N CYS A 135 7.44 5.13 -11.97
CA CYS A 135 6.68 6.36 -12.03
C CYS A 135 6.57 6.95 -10.63
N TYR A 136 6.50 8.28 -10.54
CA TYR A 136 6.12 8.98 -9.34
C TYR A 136 5.39 10.27 -9.71
N GLY A 137 4.49 10.72 -8.84
CA GLY A 137 3.78 11.98 -9.02
C GLY A 137 2.68 12.19 -8.00
N MET A 138 1.85 13.19 -8.25
CA MET A 138 0.61 13.38 -7.52
C MET A 138 -0.44 12.41 -8.03
N PHE A 139 -1.19 11.76 -7.15
CA PHE A 139 -2.28 10.89 -7.56
C PHE A 139 -3.29 11.64 -8.45
N PRO A 140 -3.78 11.05 -9.57
CA PRO A 140 -3.54 9.70 -10.10
C PRO A 140 -2.54 9.67 -11.28
N THR A 141 -1.38 10.35 -11.16
CA THR A 141 -0.37 10.45 -12.24
C THR A 141 0.12 9.07 -12.70
N CYS A 142 0.33 8.15 -11.75
CA CYS A 142 0.88 6.84 -12.02
C CYS A 142 -0.23 5.84 -12.34
N SER A 143 -0.86 6.02 -13.50
CA SER A 143 -1.88 5.11 -14.07
C SER A 143 -1.42 3.65 -14.29
N GLY A 144 -0.12 3.38 -14.18
CA GLY A 144 0.48 2.04 -14.25
C GLY A 144 0.79 1.40 -12.89
N GLY A 145 0.69 2.16 -11.78
CA GLY A 145 0.66 1.56 -10.46
C GLY A 145 -0.68 0.87 -10.30
N ALA A 146 -0.70 -0.39 -9.86
CA ALA A 146 -1.96 -1.05 -9.54
C ALA A 146 -2.78 -0.11 -8.65
N THR A 147 -3.87 0.45 -9.18
CA THR A 147 -4.76 1.31 -8.41
C THR A 147 -5.10 0.50 -7.16
N PHE A 148 -4.91 1.08 -5.97
CA PHE A 148 -5.34 0.43 -4.74
C PHE A 148 -6.88 0.43 -4.71
N SER A 149 -7.51 -0.42 -5.52
CA SER A 149 -8.64 -1.20 -5.08
C SER A 149 -8.01 -2.23 -4.17
N GLY A 150 -8.17 -2.09 -2.85
CA GLY A 150 -7.66 -3.08 -1.89
C GLY A 150 -7.86 -4.50 -2.42
N PRO A 151 -6.90 -5.39 -2.16
CA PRO A 151 -6.69 -6.66 -2.87
C PRO A 151 -7.81 -7.01 -3.82
N GLY A 152 -7.75 -6.56 -5.08
CA GLY A 152 -8.71 -7.06 -6.07
C GLY A 152 -8.64 -8.57 -5.94
N LEU A 153 -9.73 -9.20 -5.48
CA LEU A 153 -9.73 -10.62 -5.17
C LEU A 153 -9.24 -11.32 -6.44
N PRO A 154 -8.16 -12.12 -6.38
CA PRO A 154 -7.70 -12.75 -7.59
C PRO A 154 -8.85 -13.60 -8.12
N ALA A 155 -9.20 -13.45 -9.39
CA ALA A 155 -10.27 -14.22 -9.99
C ALA A 155 -9.99 -15.72 -9.78
N ASP A 156 -11.05 -16.50 -9.53
CA ASP A 156 -10.97 -17.95 -9.30
C ASP A 156 -10.15 -18.36 -8.07
N ARG A 157 -10.34 -17.67 -6.92
CA ARG A 157 -9.73 -18.05 -5.64
C ARG A 157 -10.76 -18.44 -4.60
N ASN A 158 -10.41 -19.46 -3.82
CA ASN A 158 -11.29 -19.99 -2.78
C ASN A 158 -11.17 -19.13 -1.51
N LEU A 159 -12.29 -18.49 -1.14
CA LEU A 159 -12.44 -17.92 0.18
C LEU A 159 -12.70 -19.05 1.17
N VAL A 160 -11.82 -19.20 2.14
CA VAL A 160 -11.98 -20.23 3.16
C VAL A 160 -12.27 -19.60 4.52
N LEU A 161 -13.13 -20.25 5.29
CA LEU A 161 -13.39 -19.94 6.69
C LEU A 161 -12.53 -20.85 7.57
N ILE A 162 -11.82 -20.25 8.52
CA ILE A 162 -10.97 -20.95 9.47
C ILE A 162 -11.84 -21.62 10.54
N THR A 163 -11.76 -22.94 10.66
CA THR A 163 -12.61 -23.74 11.58
C THR A 163 -11.97 -24.01 12.94
N SER A 164 -10.67 -23.74 13.07
CA SER A 164 -9.90 -23.82 14.31
C SER A 164 -8.73 -22.83 14.28
N ASP A 165 -8.25 -22.36 15.42
CA ASP A 165 -7.03 -21.55 15.48
C ASP A 165 -5.87 -22.26 14.74
N THR A 166 -5.35 -21.59 13.72
CA THR A 166 -4.47 -22.20 12.72
C THR A 166 -3.18 -21.42 12.60
N ALA A 167 -2.06 -22.08 12.88
CA ALA A 167 -0.74 -21.49 12.70
C ALA A 167 -0.43 -21.26 11.22
N VAL A 168 0.27 -20.16 10.92
CA VAL A 168 0.78 -19.86 9.58
C VAL A 168 2.22 -20.37 9.48
N TYR A 169 2.52 -21.13 8.44
CA TYR A 169 3.81 -21.78 8.19
C TYR A 169 4.60 -21.07 7.10
N SER A 170 5.94 -21.09 7.18
CA SER A 170 6.82 -20.48 6.16
C SER A 170 6.77 -21.20 4.81
N GLU A 171 6.49 -22.51 4.82
CA GLU A 171 6.37 -23.41 3.67
C GLU A 171 5.36 -24.53 4.01
N PRO A 172 4.87 -25.34 3.04
CA PRO A 172 3.93 -26.42 3.31
C PRO A 172 4.47 -27.39 4.38
N GLY A 173 3.82 -27.44 5.54
CA GLY A 173 4.23 -28.28 6.69
C GLY A 173 5.54 -27.87 7.36
N GLY A 174 6.08 -26.70 7.05
CA GLY A 174 7.35 -26.20 7.57
C GLY A 174 7.29 -25.70 9.01
N LYS A 175 8.09 -24.68 9.32
CA LYS A 175 8.09 -24.06 10.65
C LYS A 175 6.96 -23.02 10.78
N PRO A 176 6.28 -22.94 11.94
CA PRO A 176 5.38 -21.83 12.22
C PRO A 176 6.12 -20.49 12.17
N THR A 177 5.45 -19.48 11.62
CA THR A 177 5.94 -18.09 11.52
C THR A 177 5.78 -17.31 12.83
N GLY A 178 4.97 -17.81 13.77
CA GLY A 178 4.52 -17.08 14.96
C GLY A 178 3.12 -16.48 14.79
N GLU A 179 2.64 -16.34 13.54
CA GLU A 179 1.30 -15.86 13.23
C GLU A 179 0.25 -16.97 13.36
N THR A 180 -0.97 -16.59 13.72
CA THR A 180 -2.11 -17.51 13.87
C THR A 180 -3.38 -16.88 13.33
N LEU A 181 -4.03 -17.56 12.39
CA LEU A 181 -5.39 -17.24 11.99
C LEU A 181 -6.36 -17.78 13.03
N LYS A 182 -7.29 -16.95 13.47
CA LYS A 182 -8.30 -17.31 14.47
C LYS A 182 -9.48 -18.01 13.83
N VAL A 183 -10.09 -18.92 14.59
CA VAL A 183 -11.38 -19.50 14.23
C VAL A 183 -12.37 -18.40 13.83
N CYS A 184 -13.18 -18.66 12.81
CA CYS A 184 -14.14 -17.75 12.20
C CYS A 184 -13.57 -16.59 11.38
N GLN A 185 -12.25 -16.44 11.26
CA GLN A 185 -11.66 -15.56 10.26
C GLN A 185 -11.79 -16.17 8.87
N THR A 186 -11.85 -15.32 7.84
CA THR A 186 -11.77 -15.75 6.45
C THR A 186 -10.40 -15.43 5.87
N ALA A 187 -9.95 -16.27 4.94
CA ALA A 187 -8.70 -16.07 4.22
C ALA A 187 -8.88 -16.46 2.75
N PHE A 188 -8.22 -15.74 1.85
CA PHE A 188 -8.11 -16.14 0.45
C PHE A 188 -6.92 -17.07 0.28
N VAL A 189 -7.17 -18.26 -0.24
CA VAL A 189 -6.13 -19.23 -0.60
C VAL A 189 -5.70 -18.96 -2.03
N LEU A 190 -4.41 -18.68 -2.24
CA LEU A 190 -3.81 -18.34 -3.53
C LEU A 190 -3.37 -19.55 -4.32
N ASP A 191 -2.76 -20.52 -3.65
CA ASP A 191 -2.23 -21.75 -4.26
C ASP A 191 -2.36 -22.88 -3.25
N THR A 192 -2.32 -24.11 -3.74
CA THR A 192 -2.33 -25.32 -2.91
C THR A 192 -1.02 -26.07 -3.10
N SER A 193 -0.50 -26.68 -2.04
CA SER A 193 0.69 -27.53 -2.11
C SER A 193 0.43 -28.73 -3.02
N ASP A 194 1.50 -29.34 -3.56
CA ASP A 194 1.40 -30.49 -4.47
C ASP A 194 0.62 -31.68 -3.87
N ASP A 195 0.64 -31.82 -2.54
CA ASP A 195 -0.07 -32.87 -1.81
C ASP A 195 -1.51 -32.48 -1.40
N GLY A 196 -1.97 -31.29 -1.77
CA GLY A 196 -3.32 -30.81 -1.48
C GLY A 196 -3.57 -30.40 -0.02
N LYS A 197 -2.57 -30.49 0.87
CA LYS A 197 -2.79 -30.34 2.32
C LYS A 197 -2.67 -28.91 2.82
N TYR A 198 -1.93 -28.06 2.12
CA TYR A 198 -1.65 -26.69 2.55
C TYR A 198 -2.10 -25.68 1.50
N GLY A 199 -2.66 -24.56 1.97
CA GLY A 199 -3.04 -23.42 1.15
C GLY A 199 -2.17 -22.21 1.46
N ARG A 200 -1.67 -21.52 0.45
CA ARG A 200 -0.94 -20.26 0.61
C ARG A 200 -1.92 -19.11 0.79
N ILE A 201 -1.82 -18.34 1.87
CA ILE A 201 -2.79 -17.26 2.17
C ILE A 201 -2.31 -15.90 1.64
N TYR A 202 -3.27 -15.09 1.16
CA TYR A 202 -2.97 -13.83 0.48
C TYR A 202 -2.54 -12.68 1.42
N VAL A 203 -3.26 -12.42 2.52
CA VAL A 203 -3.07 -11.18 3.31
C VAL A 203 -1.88 -11.26 4.27
N MET A 204 -1.68 -12.39 4.96
CA MET A 204 -0.59 -12.55 5.93
C MET A 204 0.67 -13.19 5.32
N GLY A 205 0.57 -13.71 4.09
CA GLY A 205 1.60 -14.58 3.52
C GLY A 205 1.68 -15.94 4.25
N GLY A 206 2.48 -16.86 3.70
CA GLY A 206 2.69 -18.18 4.29
C GLY A 206 1.60 -19.20 3.97
N TRP A 207 1.67 -20.36 4.64
CA TRP A 207 0.87 -21.55 4.35
C TRP A 207 0.05 -21.97 5.55
N ILE A 208 -1.19 -22.42 5.32
CA ILE A 208 -2.07 -22.98 6.37
C ILE A 208 -2.53 -24.39 5.99
N PRO A 209 -2.76 -25.30 6.96
CA PRO A 209 -3.39 -26.59 6.69
C PRO A 209 -4.83 -26.40 6.22
N LEU A 210 -5.18 -26.90 5.05
CA LEU A 210 -6.55 -26.80 4.51
C LEU A 210 -7.55 -27.65 5.30
N ALA A 211 -7.08 -28.66 6.03
CA ALA A 211 -7.91 -29.46 6.94
C ALA A 211 -8.55 -28.63 8.07
N SER A 212 -7.99 -27.46 8.39
CA SER A 212 -8.52 -26.51 9.39
C SER A 212 -9.38 -25.41 8.76
N THR A 213 -9.87 -25.65 7.54
CA THR A 213 -10.64 -24.68 6.77
C THR A 213 -11.89 -25.32 6.17
N THR A 214 -12.89 -24.50 5.86
CA THR A 214 -14.01 -24.89 5.00
C THR A 214 -14.16 -23.84 3.90
N ASP A 215 -14.44 -24.29 2.68
CA ASP A 215 -14.74 -23.39 1.59
C ASP A 215 -16.05 -22.64 1.88
N VAL A 216 -16.07 -21.34 1.59
CA VAL A 216 -17.26 -20.49 1.74
C VAL A 216 -17.43 -19.61 0.50
N PRO A 217 -18.67 -19.25 0.15
CA PRO A 217 -18.90 -18.31 -0.95
C PRO A 217 -18.17 -16.98 -0.70
N GLU A 218 -17.72 -16.31 -1.76
CA GLU A 218 -17.04 -15.01 -1.66
C GLU A 218 -17.87 -13.93 -0.92
N ALA A 219 -19.19 -14.07 -0.94
CA ALA A 219 -20.10 -13.18 -0.23
C ALA A 219 -20.32 -13.52 1.26
N TYR A 220 -19.62 -14.52 1.81
CA TYR A 220 -19.72 -14.92 3.22
C TYR A 220 -19.43 -13.74 4.16
N GLY A 221 -20.29 -13.53 5.15
CA GLY A 221 -20.18 -12.41 6.11
C GLY A 221 -20.71 -11.06 5.60
N GLN A 222 -21.14 -10.96 4.34
CA GLN A 222 -21.80 -9.76 3.84
C GLN A 222 -23.27 -9.69 4.27
N PRO A 223 -23.87 -8.48 4.37
CA PRO A 223 -25.29 -8.33 4.68
C PRO A 223 -26.18 -9.17 3.76
N GLY A 224 -27.01 -10.03 4.34
CA GLY A 224 -27.92 -10.92 3.61
C GLY A 224 -27.35 -12.29 3.26
N TYR A 225 -26.10 -12.58 3.59
CA TYR A 225 -25.48 -13.90 3.41
C TYR A 225 -25.34 -14.63 4.76
N PRO A 226 -25.52 -15.96 4.77
CA PRO A 226 -25.47 -16.74 6.00
C PRO A 226 -24.05 -16.73 6.59
N VAL A 227 -23.97 -16.54 7.91
CA VAL A 227 -22.76 -16.72 8.71
C VAL A 227 -22.84 -18.10 9.35
N ALA A 228 -21.71 -18.79 9.51
CA ALA A 228 -21.69 -20.08 10.18
C ALA A 228 -22.21 -19.91 11.63
N PRO A 229 -23.11 -20.78 12.14
CA PRO A 229 -23.75 -20.63 13.46
C PRO A 229 -22.81 -20.50 14.68
N GLY A 230 -21.51 -20.79 14.53
CA GLY A 230 -20.49 -20.61 15.57
C GLY A 230 -19.62 -19.36 15.42
N CYS A 231 -19.87 -18.57 14.38
CA CYS A 231 -19.10 -17.39 13.96
C CYS A 231 -19.91 -16.09 13.98
N GLU A 232 -21.20 -16.16 14.30
CA GLU A 232 -22.02 -14.96 14.52
C GLU A 232 -21.48 -14.16 15.72
N GLY A 233 -21.10 -12.90 15.47
CA GLY A 233 -20.61 -11.99 16.51
C GLY A 233 -19.16 -12.22 16.97
N LYS A 234 -18.38 -13.01 16.23
CA LYS A 234 -16.93 -13.20 16.44
C LYS A 234 -16.09 -12.47 15.41
#